data_AF-A0A074LU42-F1
#
_entry.id   AF-A0A074LU42-F1
#
_cell.length_a   1.000
_cell.length_b   1.000
_cell.length_c   1.000
_cell.angle_alpha   90.00
_cell.angle_beta   90.00
_cell.angle_gamma   90.00
#
_symmetry.space_group_name_H-M   'P 1'
#
loop_
_entity.id
_entity.type
_entity.pdbx_description
1 polymer ?
#
loop_
_entity_poly.entity_id
_entity_poly.type
_entity_poly.pdbx_seq_one_letter_code
_entity_poly.pdbx_strand_id
1 'polypeptide(L)'
;MSSMSRSDKWNLEDPEIRDMIERLKSEIAVEYGITLPPDGYWGSVPSKDLGTIGSQLKKRLPLVIEHQKRSQSEKRRVRRKS
;
A
#
# COMPACT_ATOMS: atom_id res chain seq x y z
N MET A 1 -30.01 -2.28 4.88
CA MET A 1 -29.12 -2.12 3.71
C MET A 1 -27.76 -2.70 4.04
N SER A 2 -27.21 -3.47 3.10
CA SER A 2 -26.19 -4.50 3.29
C SER A 2 -24.84 -4.05 3.88
N SER A 3 -24.33 -4.94 4.73
CA SER A 3 -22.92 -5.23 5.02
C SER A 3 -21.94 -4.65 4.00
N MET A 4 -21.02 -3.78 4.45
CA MET A 4 -19.82 -3.48 3.68
C MET A 4 -18.59 -3.81 4.51
N SER A 5 -18.09 -5.01 4.22
CA SER A 5 -16.71 -5.48 4.24
C SER A 5 -15.79 -4.99 5.35
N ARG A 6 -15.47 -5.97 6.22
CA ARG A 6 -14.20 -6.12 6.96
C ARG A 6 -13.14 -5.18 6.41
N SER A 7 -12.94 -4.07 7.11
CA SER A 7 -11.73 -3.29 6.99
C SER A 7 -10.57 -4.24 7.23
N ASP A 8 -9.85 -4.62 6.17
CA ASP A 8 -8.50 -5.17 6.28
C ASP A 8 -7.66 -4.08 6.96
N LYS A 9 -7.71 -4.04 8.29
CA LYS A 9 -7.00 -3.08 9.11
C LYS A 9 -5.54 -3.48 9.08
N TRP A 10 -4.83 -3.03 8.05
CA TRP A 10 -3.38 -2.99 8.07
C TRP A 10 -2.93 -2.20 9.30
N ASN A 11 -1.83 -2.61 9.92
CA ASN A 11 -1.31 -1.90 11.08
C ASN A 11 -0.71 -0.57 10.62
N LEU A 12 -1.54 0.47 10.58
CA LEU A 12 -1.17 1.83 10.24
C LEU A 12 -0.35 2.50 11.35
N GLU A 13 -0.17 1.86 12.50
CA GLU A 13 0.74 2.33 13.56
C GLU A 13 2.19 2.03 13.20
N ASP A 14 2.43 1.09 12.29
CA ASP A 14 3.76 0.75 11.81
C ASP A 14 4.22 1.76 10.73
N PRO A 15 5.34 2.46 10.94
CA PRO A 15 5.81 3.48 10.01
C PRO A 15 6.29 2.88 8.67
N GLU A 16 6.82 1.65 8.65
CA GLU A 16 7.21 1.00 7.38
C GLU A 16 5.96 0.72 6.54
N ILE A 17 4.87 0.28 7.17
CA ILE A 17 3.61 0.02 6.46
C ILE A 17 3.01 1.29 5.87
N ARG A 18 3.07 2.41 6.60
CA ARG A 18 2.60 3.72 6.08
C ARG A 18 3.38 4.16 4.85
N ASP A 19 4.71 4.11 4.91
CA ASP A 19 5.58 4.46 3.78
C ASP A 19 5.30 3.58 2.56
N MET A 20 5.16 2.28 2.76
CA MET A 20 4.85 1.33 1.68
C MET A 20 3.47 1.59 1.05
N ILE A 21 2.47 1.96 1.84
CA ILE A 21 1.16 2.34 1.33
C ILE A 21 1.25 3.59 0.44
N GLU A 22 1.99 4.61 0.88
CA GLU A 22 2.15 5.86 0.11
C GLU A 22 2.90 5.62 -1.21
N ARG A 23 3.94 4.78 -1.20
CA ARG A 23 4.63 4.33 -2.41
C ARG A 23 3.68 3.62 -3.37
N LEU A 24 2.98 2.59 -2.88
CA LEU A 24 2.06 1.81 -3.72
C LEU A 24 0.92 2.68 -4.28
N LYS A 25 0.37 3.60 -3.50
CA LYS A 25 -0.64 4.55 -4.02
C LYS A 25 -0.10 5.36 -5.19
N SER A 26 1.11 5.88 -5.06
CA SER A 26 1.76 6.68 -6.11
C SER A 26 2.07 5.83 -7.34
N GLU A 27 2.61 4.62 -7.16
CA GLU A 27 2.89 3.68 -8.25
C GLU A 27 1.62 3.28 -9.00
N ILE A 28 0.56 2.91 -8.27
CA ILE A 28 -0.73 2.54 -8.85
C ILE A 28 -1.35 3.76 -9.55
N ALA A 29 -1.27 4.96 -8.97
CA ALA A 29 -1.77 6.16 -9.62
C ALA A 29 -1.10 6.38 -10.98
N VAL A 30 0.23 6.28 -11.03
CA VAL A 30 0.99 6.41 -12.30
C VAL A 30 0.63 5.28 -13.27
N GLU A 31 0.57 4.02 -12.82
CA GLU A 31 0.28 2.84 -13.65
C GLU A 31 -1.10 2.92 -14.33
N TYR A 32 -2.09 3.41 -13.59
CA TYR A 32 -3.47 3.56 -14.08
C TYR A 32 -3.73 4.92 -14.74
N GLY A 33 -2.71 5.80 -14.85
CA GLY A 33 -2.85 7.12 -15.47
C GLY A 33 -3.70 8.10 -14.65
N ILE A 34 -3.78 7.89 -13.35
CA ILE A 34 -4.54 8.72 -12.41
C ILE A 34 -3.69 9.94 -12.06
N THR A 35 -4.17 11.11 -12.45
CA THR A 35 -3.49 12.37 -12.13
C THR A 35 -3.50 12.61 -10.63
N LEU A 36 -2.31 12.61 -10.03
CA LEU A 36 -2.12 12.97 -8.63
C LEU A 36 -2.48 14.45 -8.44
N PRO A 37 -3.40 14.78 -7.52
CA PRO A 37 -3.76 16.15 -7.26
C PRO A 37 -2.54 16.91 -6.72
N PRO A 38 -2.19 18.09 -7.28
CA PRO A 38 -1.02 18.87 -6.84
C PRO A 38 -1.15 19.37 -5.40
N ASP A 39 -2.39 19.57 -4.95
CA ASP A 39 -2.73 19.96 -3.57
C ASP A 39 -2.75 18.77 -2.59
N GLY A 40 -2.57 17.53 -3.10
CA GLY A 40 -2.67 16.30 -2.30
C GLY A 40 -4.11 15.93 -1.91
N TYR A 41 -5.10 16.72 -2.30
CA TYR A 41 -6.52 16.43 -2.06
C TYR A 41 -7.07 15.38 -3.04
N TRP A 42 -7.13 14.14 -2.58
CA TRP A 42 -7.67 13.01 -3.36
C TRP A 42 -9.16 13.09 -3.67
N GLY A 43 -9.92 13.99 -3.04
CA GLY A 43 -11.36 14.10 -3.29
C GLY A 43 -11.73 14.70 -4.64
N SER A 44 -10.80 15.36 -5.34
CA SER A 44 -11.00 15.80 -6.73
C SER A 44 -10.80 14.66 -7.74
N VAL A 45 -10.22 13.53 -7.31
CA VAL A 45 -10.01 12.35 -8.15
C VAL A 45 -11.33 11.59 -8.24
N PRO A 46 -11.74 11.12 -9.43
CA PRO A 46 -13.00 10.41 -9.59
C PRO A 46 -13.03 9.13 -8.73
N SER A 47 -14.19 8.85 -8.13
CA SER A 47 -14.39 7.70 -7.24
C SER A 47 -14.03 6.35 -7.88
N LYS A 48 -14.13 6.24 -9.21
CA LYS A 48 -13.74 5.05 -9.97
C LYS A 48 -12.23 4.79 -9.89
N ASP A 49 -11.42 5.84 -10.02
CA ASP A 49 -9.97 5.77 -9.95
C ASP A 49 -9.51 5.53 -8.51
N LEU A 50 -10.10 6.25 -7.55
CA LEU A 50 -9.88 5.99 -6.12
C LEU A 50 -10.23 4.56 -5.71
N GLY A 51 -11.34 4.02 -6.23
CA GLY A 51 -11.76 2.63 -5.99
C GLY A 51 -10.80 1.61 -6.59
N THR A 52 -10.23 1.92 -7.75
CA THR A 52 -9.21 1.08 -8.40
C THR A 52 -7.91 1.09 -7.59
N ILE A 53 -7.44 2.27 -7.15
CA ILE A 53 -6.27 2.40 -6.28
C ILE A 53 -6.47 1.60 -4.99
N GLY A 54 -7.60 1.79 -4.30
CA GLY A 54 -7.89 1.07 -3.06
C GLY A 54 -7.94 -0.45 -3.24
N SER A 55 -8.53 -0.92 -4.35
CA SER A 55 -8.61 -2.35 -4.67
C SER A 55 -7.26 -2.96 -5.00
N GLN A 56 -6.42 -2.26 -5.76
CA GLN A 56 -5.07 -2.71 -6.10
C GLN A 56 -4.13 -2.66 -4.90
N LEU A 57 -4.22 -1.61 -4.08
CA LEU A 57 -3.44 -1.47 -2.85
C LEU A 57 -3.66 -2.68 -1.93
N LYS A 58 -4.92 -3.08 -1.71
CA LYS A 58 -5.24 -4.25 -0.88
C LYS A 58 -4.69 -5.57 -1.44
N LYS A 59 -4.54 -5.69 -2.76
CA LYS A 59 -3.97 -6.88 -3.42
C LYS A 59 -2.45 -6.90 -3.36
N ARG A 60 -1.79 -5.76 -3.58
CA ARG A 60 -0.33 -5.66 -3.67
C ARG A 60 0.34 -5.52 -2.31
N LEU A 61 -0.24 -4.77 -1.38
CA LEU A 61 0.35 -4.50 -0.07
C LEU A 61 0.75 -5.77 0.72
N PRO A 62 -0.09 -6.81 0.89
CA PRO A 62 0.32 -8.01 1.62
C PRO A 62 1.51 -8.73 0.96
N LEU A 63 1.58 -8.74 -0.38
CA LEU A 63 2.69 -9.34 -1.12
C LEU A 63 3.99 -8.59 -0.85
N VAL A 64 3.94 -7.25 -0.86
CA VAL A 64 5.12 -6.41 -0.58
C VAL A 64 5.56 -6.53 0.88
N ILE A 65 4.61 -6.54 1.83
CA ILE A 65 4.90 -6.76 3.25
C ILE A 65 5.57 -8.12 3.48
N GLU A 66 5.04 -9.18 2.85
CA GLU A 66 5.62 -10.51 2.95
C GLU A 66 7.04 -10.55 2.38
N HIS A 67 7.24 -9.95 1.20
CA HIS A 67 8.56 -9.83 0.58
C HIS A 67 9.54 -9.09 1.49
N GLN A 68 9.15 -7.92 2.03
CA GLN A 68 9.96 -7.14 2.96
C GLN A 68 10.32 -7.95 4.22
N LYS A 69 9.34 -8.65 4.83
CA LYS A 69 9.59 -9.51 6.00
C LYS A 69 10.59 -10.63 5.69
N ARG A 70 10.49 -11.23 4.50
CA ARG A 70 11.45 -12.25 4.04
C ARG A 70 12.85 -11.66 3.89
N SER A 71 12.98 -10.50 3.25
CA SER A 71 14.26 -9.80 3.10
C SER A 71 14.86 -9.37 4.46
N GLN A 72 14.04 -8.97 5.42
CA GLN A 72 14.50 -8.64 6.79
C GLN A 72 14.99 -9.88 7.55
N SER A 73 14.33 -11.03 7.37
CA SER A 73 14.77 -12.29 7.97
C SER A 73 16.10 -12.79 7.40
N GLU A 74 16.34 -12.57 6.10
CA GLU A 74 17.60 -12.89 5.42
C GLU A 74 18.75 -12.05 5.98
N LYS A 75 18.57 -10.73 6.10
CA LYS A 75 19.57 -9.80 6.65
C LYS A 75 19.97 -10.14 8.09
N ARG A 76 19.03 -10.63 8.91
CA ARG A 76 19.31 -11.07 10.29
C ARG A 76 20.09 -12.39 10.36
N ARG A 77 20.01 -13.24 9.34
CA ARG A 77 20.80 -14.48 9.27
C ARG A 77 22.25 -14.21 8.90
N VAL A 78 22.51 -13.26 8.00
CA VAL A 78 23.88 -12.90 7.56
C VAL A 78 24.68 -12.28 8.71
N ARG A 79 24.06 -11.43 9.54
CA ARG A 79 24.71 -10.80 10.71
C ARG A 79 25.10 -11.75 11.85
N ARG A 80 24.59 -12.98 11.89
CA ARG A 80 24.92 -13.97 12.92
C ARG A 80 26.11 -14.87 12.54
N LYS A 81 26.66 -14.72 11.33
CA LYS A 81 27.77 -15.54 10.81
C LYS A 81 29.05 -14.74 10.57
N SER A 82 29.24 -13.64 11.32
CA SER A 82 30.46 -12.84 11.35
C SER A 82 31.02 -12.79 12.76
#